data_AF-A0A8J7C408-F1
#
_entry.id   AF-A0A8J7C408-F1
#
_cell.length_a   1.000
_cell.length_b   1.000
_cell.length_c   1.000
_cell.angle_alpha   90.00
_cell.angle_beta   90.00
_cell.angle_gamma   90.00
#
_symmetry.space_group_name_H-M   'P 1'
#
loop_
_entity.id
_entity.type
_entity.pdbx_description
1 polymer ?
#
loop_
_entity_poly.entity_id
_entity_poly.type
_entity_poly.pdbx_seq_one_letter_code
_entity_poly.pdbx_strand_id
1 'polypeptide(L)'
;MQPMKTLRTLAPITLGLLTLTVTSSVSAQAVIDRLNNGNLSVTGMTPGSGCTVLFNPQGELLQNGQSCSSREIGKAQTAIDSYLREQGTFNGSSSRQEGLTLICYGEGRKPSIESRNGYEWNERRHRYVLRNRIESSKEDFDSQVQVEIRDMQGRIHLTGKLIAPINSGGSNGWWTLDDLKVTPERITGRYRMNGLNKPRVTIDRRSGQIAIDGIERFRGTCDSGDWGSSRNRF
;
A
#
# COMPACT_ATOMS: atom_id res chain seq x y z
N MET A 1 -33.44 69.12 -44.91
CA MET A 1 -34.55 68.20 -44.56
C MET A 1 -34.05 66.78 -44.74
N GLN A 2 -34.23 65.94 -43.73
CA GLN A 2 -33.63 64.61 -43.55
C GLN A 2 -34.18 63.56 -44.53
N PRO A 3 -33.40 62.50 -44.87
CA PRO A 3 -33.96 61.23 -45.29
C PRO A 3 -33.86 60.16 -44.18
N MET A 4 -34.90 59.32 -44.16
CA MET A 4 -35.19 58.22 -43.25
C MET A 4 -34.08 57.15 -43.22
N LYS A 5 -33.74 56.65 -42.02
CA LYS A 5 -32.95 55.43 -41.82
C LYS A 5 -33.87 54.23 -41.56
N THR A 6 -33.72 53.23 -42.40
CA THR A 6 -34.40 51.93 -42.38
C THR A 6 -33.80 51.04 -41.27
N LEU A 7 -34.61 50.57 -40.32
CA LEU A 7 -34.22 49.51 -39.38
C LEU A 7 -34.32 48.15 -40.08
N ARG A 8 -33.24 47.36 -40.02
CA ARG A 8 -33.26 45.93 -40.38
C ARG A 8 -33.37 45.08 -39.11
N THR A 9 -34.34 44.18 -39.14
CA THR A 9 -34.67 43.15 -38.15
C THR A 9 -33.58 42.07 -38.10
N LEU A 10 -33.09 41.74 -36.90
CA LEU A 10 -32.19 40.61 -36.66
C LEU A 10 -33.00 39.38 -36.23
N ALA A 11 -32.78 38.24 -36.89
CA ALA A 11 -33.35 36.94 -36.53
C ALA A 11 -32.55 36.26 -35.40
N PRO A 12 -33.19 35.46 -34.52
CA PRO A 12 -32.50 34.77 -33.44
C PRO A 12 -31.76 33.53 -33.97
N ILE A 13 -30.46 33.44 -33.65
CA ILE A 13 -29.63 32.27 -33.92
C ILE A 13 -29.90 31.23 -32.83
N THR A 14 -30.51 30.11 -33.21
CA THR A 14 -30.65 28.92 -32.36
C THR A 14 -29.29 28.26 -32.16
N LEU A 15 -28.71 28.38 -30.96
CA LEU A 15 -27.58 27.56 -30.55
C LEU A 15 -28.07 26.13 -30.26
N GLY A 16 -27.72 25.19 -31.15
CA GLY A 16 -27.86 23.77 -30.90
C GLY A 16 -26.93 23.33 -29.77
N LEU A 17 -27.48 22.63 -28.78
CA LEU A 17 -26.77 22.03 -27.66
C LEU A 17 -25.89 20.88 -28.20
N LEU A 18 -24.58 21.13 -28.39
CA LEU A 18 -23.62 20.08 -28.71
C LEU A 18 -23.27 19.32 -27.42
N THR A 19 -23.73 18.08 -27.30
CA THR A 19 -23.23 17.14 -26.28
C THR A 19 -21.83 16.68 -26.68
N LEU A 20 -20.81 17.24 -26.03
CA LEU A 20 -19.42 16.81 -26.19
C LEU A 20 -19.19 15.53 -25.36
N THR A 21 -19.20 14.38 -26.02
CA THR A 21 -18.61 13.16 -25.46
C THR A 21 -17.10 13.23 -25.64
N VAL A 22 -16.38 13.64 -24.60
CA VAL A 22 -14.92 13.59 -24.58
C VAL A 22 -14.52 12.14 -24.28
N THR A 23 -14.11 11.39 -25.30
CA THR A 23 -13.47 10.09 -25.13
C THR A 23 -11.99 10.30 -24.90
N SER A 24 -11.55 10.39 -23.66
CA SER A 24 -10.12 10.36 -23.32
C SER A 24 -9.60 8.93 -23.50
N SER A 25 -8.63 8.79 -24.40
CA SER A 25 -7.96 7.54 -24.72
C SER A 25 -6.93 7.20 -23.64
N VAL A 26 -7.35 6.48 -22.61
CA VAL A 26 -6.45 5.71 -21.73
C VAL A 26 -6.80 4.24 -21.86
N SER A 27 -5.78 3.44 -22.14
CA SER A 27 -5.81 1.99 -22.37
C SER A 27 -6.77 1.23 -21.43
N ALA A 28 -7.82 0.67 -22.04
CA ALA A 28 -8.75 -0.34 -21.53
C ALA A 28 -9.63 0.02 -20.30
N GLN A 29 -10.85 0.46 -20.62
CA GLN A 29 -12.14 -0.04 -20.08
C GLN A 29 -12.61 0.40 -18.68
N ALA A 30 -11.99 1.39 -18.02
CA ALA A 30 -12.64 2.00 -16.86
C ALA A 30 -13.77 2.95 -17.32
N VAL A 31 -15.02 2.70 -16.90
CA VAL A 31 -16.15 3.62 -17.06
C VAL A 31 -16.30 4.41 -15.77
N ILE A 32 -16.37 5.74 -15.88
CA ILE A 32 -16.50 6.66 -14.75
C ILE A 32 -17.84 7.37 -14.86
N ASP A 33 -18.72 7.13 -13.89
CA ASP A 33 -20.01 7.79 -13.80
C ASP A 33 -20.05 8.75 -12.61
N ARG A 34 -20.60 9.94 -12.82
CA ARG A 34 -20.86 10.90 -11.73
C ARG A 34 -22.27 10.67 -11.19
N LEU A 35 -22.36 10.40 -9.90
CA LEU A 35 -23.60 10.17 -9.18
C LEU A 35 -24.29 11.49 -8.81
N ASN A 36 -25.59 11.42 -8.51
CA ASN A 36 -26.41 12.60 -8.18
C ASN A 36 -25.93 13.35 -6.92
N ASN A 37 -25.22 12.68 -6.02
CA ASN A 37 -24.62 13.27 -4.82
C ASN A 37 -23.22 13.86 -5.08
N GLY A 38 -22.76 13.89 -6.32
CA GLY A 38 -21.44 14.39 -6.72
C GLY A 38 -20.31 13.34 -6.65
N ASN A 39 -20.56 12.18 -6.05
CA ASN A 39 -19.57 11.10 -5.98
C ASN A 39 -19.31 10.50 -7.36
N LEU A 40 -18.20 9.78 -7.49
CA LEU A 40 -17.77 9.13 -8.72
C LEU A 40 -17.82 7.61 -8.51
N SER A 41 -18.33 6.87 -9.49
CA SER A 41 -18.26 5.42 -9.51
C SER A 41 -17.42 4.95 -10.68
N VAL A 42 -16.48 4.03 -10.41
CA VAL A 42 -15.65 3.41 -11.43
C VAL A 42 -16.00 1.94 -11.59
N THR A 43 -16.27 1.55 -12.83
CA THR A 43 -16.58 0.17 -13.23
C THR A 43 -15.74 -0.25 -14.44
N GLY A 44 -15.82 -1.53 -14.84
CA GLY A 44 -15.21 -2.01 -16.10
C GLY A 44 -13.69 -2.20 -16.09
N MET A 45 -13.01 -1.94 -14.97
CA MET A 45 -11.55 -2.04 -14.83
C MET A 45 -10.95 -3.40 -15.22
N THR A 46 -11.74 -4.46 -15.05
CA THR A 46 -11.40 -5.83 -15.46
C THR A 46 -12.65 -6.45 -16.10
N PRO A 47 -12.55 -7.00 -17.34
CA PRO A 47 -13.67 -7.67 -18.00
C PRO A 47 -14.29 -8.76 -17.12
N GLY A 48 -15.62 -8.73 -16.94
CA GLY A 48 -16.36 -9.74 -16.20
C GLY A 48 -16.29 -9.66 -14.67
N SER A 49 -15.56 -8.70 -14.09
CA SER A 49 -15.39 -8.61 -12.63
C SER A 49 -16.62 -8.13 -11.85
N GLY A 50 -17.46 -7.28 -12.46
CA GLY A 50 -18.56 -6.60 -11.77
C GLY A 50 -18.12 -5.68 -10.62
N CYS A 51 -16.81 -5.45 -10.44
CA CYS A 51 -16.28 -4.60 -9.38
C CYS A 51 -16.66 -3.14 -9.65
N THR A 52 -17.23 -2.49 -8.63
CA THR A 52 -17.54 -1.06 -8.61
C THR A 52 -16.84 -0.42 -7.43
N VAL A 53 -16.10 0.67 -7.68
CA VAL A 53 -15.39 1.41 -6.64
C VAL A 53 -15.95 2.83 -6.58
N LEU A 54 -16.26 3.30 -5.37
CA LEU A 54 -16.85 4.61 -5.14
C LEU A 54 -15.83 5.60 -4.60
N PHE A 55 -15.83 6.80 -5.16
CA PHE A 55 -14.98 7.91 -4.78
C PHE A 55 -15.82 9.15 -4.48
N ASN A 56 -15.32 10.03 -3.63
CA ASN A 56 -15.90 11.34 -3.45
C ASN A 56 -15.51 12.27 -4.63
N PRO A 57 -16.08 13.48 -4.73
CA PRO A 57 -15.73 14.42 -5.79
C PRO A 57 -14.24 14.80 -5.84
N GLN A 58 -13.52 14.63 -4.72
CA GLN A 58 -12.09 14.93 -4.56
C GLN A 58 -11.19 13.75 -4.99
N GLY A 59 -11.76 12.60 -5.32
CA GLY A 59 -11.01 11.40 -5.71
C GLY A 59 -10.57 10.51 -4.56
N GLU A 60 -11.06 10.76 -3.35
CA GLU A 60 -10.83 9.89 -2.20
C GLU A 60 -11.81 8.72 -2.22
N LEU A 61 -11.29 7.53 -1.92
CA LEU A 61 -12.03 6.29 -1.89
C LEU A 61 -13.05 6.26 -0.74
N LEU A 62 -14.34 6.13 -1.08
CA LEU A 62 -15.44 6.06 -0.11
C LEU A 62 -15.80 4.62 0.26
N GLN A 63 -15.78 3.71 -0.71
CA GLN A 63 -16.18 2.34 -0.49
C GLN A 63 -15.56 1.39 -1.51
N ASN A 64 -15.07 0.26 -1.00
CA ASN A 64 -14.71 -0.89 -1.82
C ASN A 64 -15.96 -1.74 -1.99
N GLY A 65 -16.36 -2.03 -3.23
CA GLY A 65 -17.32 -3.10 -3.47
C GLY A 65 -16.78 -4.39 -2.84
N GLN A 66 -17.63 -5.16 -2.15
CA GLN A 66 -17.23 -6.40 -1.45
C GLN A 66 -16.56 -7.44 -2.38
N SER A 67 -16.66 -7.26 -3.70
CA SER A 67 -16.08 -8.10 -4.75
C SER A 67 -14.77 -7.58 -5.36
N CYS A 68 -14.27 -6.41 -4.95
CA CYS A 68 -13.12 -5.78 -5.59
C CYS A 68 -11.79 -6.28 -5.01
N SER A 69 -10.94 -6.83 -5.86
CA SER A 69 -9.56 -7.15 -5.52
C SER A 69 -8.70 -5.88 -5.38
N SER A 70 -7.58 -5.97 -4.65
CA SER A 70 -6.62 -4.85 -4.53
C SER A 70 -6.14 -4.34 -5.89
N ARG A 71 -6.03 -5.23 -6.89
CA ARG A 71 -5.63 -4.85 -8.25
C ARG A 71 -6.69 -4.00 -8.95
N GLU A 72 -7.97 -4.28 -8.74
CA GLU A 72 -9.08 -3.53 -9.35
C GLU A 72 -9.24 -2.17 -8.72
N ILE A 73 -9.15 -2.08 -7.38
CA ILE A 73 -9.15 -0.79 -6.68
C ILE A 73 -8.01 0.10 -7.21
N GLY A 74 -6.86 -0.50 -7.57
CA GLY A 74 -5.70 0.26 -8.05
C GLY A 74 -5.92 0.83 -9.43
N LYS A 75 -6.50 0.02 -10.32
CA LYS A 75 -6.96 0.49 -11.63
C LYS A 75 -8.03 1.58 -11.50
N ALA A 76 -8.93 1.45 -10.53
CA ALA A 76 -9.97 2.43 -10.25
C ALA A 76 -9.39 3.79 -9.88
N GLN A 77 -8.43 3.79 -8.95
CA GLN A 77 -7.75 5.00 -8.51
C GLN A 77 -7.02 5.67 -9.68
N THR A 78 -6.26 4.92 -10.48
CA THR A 78 -5.57 5.46 -11.66
C THR A 78 -6.53 6.09 -12.67
N ALA A 79 -7.72 5.50 -12.85
CA ALA A 79 -8.74 6.04 -13.75
C ALA A 79 -9.32 7.37 -13.22
N ILE A 80 -9.66 7.45 -11.93
CA ILE A 80 -10.13 8.70 -11.30
C ILE A 80 -9.07 9.79 -11.33
N ASP A 81 -7.81 9.46 -11.01
CA ASP A 81 -6.73 10.43 -11.00
C ASP A 81 -6.50 11.03 -12.40
N SER A 82 -6.71 10.24 -13.45
CA SER A 82 -6.65 10.72 -14.83
C SER A 82 -7.83 11.62 -15.16
N TYR A 83 -9.05 11.19 -14.82
CA TYR A 83 -10.28 11.96 -15.03
C TYR A 83 -10.27 13.31 -14.31
N LEU A 84 -9.90 13.35 -13.04
CA LEU A 84 -9.87 14.59 -12.25
C LEU A 84 -8.81 15.58 -12.75
N ARG A 85 -7.70 15.08 -13.32
CA ARG A 85 -6.70 15.90 -13.99
C ARG A 85 -7.26 16.56 -15.25
N GLU A 86 -8.08 15.85 -16.02
CA GLU A 86 -8.76 16.39 -17.20
C GLU A 86 -9.83 17.43 -16.85
N GLN A 87 -10.51 17.26 -15.71
CA GLN A 87 -11.57 18.16 -15.26
C GLN A 87 -11.05 19.43 -14.55
N GLY A 88 -9.74 19.56 -14.32
CA GLY A 88 -9.16 20.73 -13.65
C GLY A 88 -9.55 20.90 -12.18
N THR A 89 -10.29 19.95 -11.60
CA THR A 89 -10.71 19.91 -10.19
C THR A 89 -9.68 19.23 -9.27
N PHE A 90 -8.50 18.90 -9.79
CA PHE A 90 -7.44 18.27 -9.03
C PHE A 90 -6.79 19.26 -8.07
N ASN A 91 -7.31 19.34 -6.84
CA ASN A 91 -6.62 19.99 -5.73
C ASN A 91 -5.55 19.00 -5.23
N GLY A 92 -4.36 19.07 -5.83
CA GLY A 92 -3.34 18.04 -5.75
C GLY A 92 -2.80 17.77 -4.35
N SER A 93 -3.46 16.87 -3.63
CA SER A 93 -2.88 16.05 -2.57
C SER A 93 -3.07 14.56 -2.83
N SER A 94 -3.47 14.14 -4.04
CA SER A 94 -3.25 12.76 -4.45
C SER A 94 -1.74 12.62 -4.63
N SER A 95 -1.08 11.98 -3.67
CA SER A 95 0.22 11.38 -3.89
C SER A 95 0.14 10.69 -5.25
N ARG A 96 0.88 11.17 -6.26
CA ARG A 96 1.22 10.29 -7.37
C ARG A 96 1.69 9.01 -6.68
N GLN A 97 1.02 7.88 -6.92
CA GLN A 97 1.61 6.60 -6.56
C GLN A 97 2.76 6.32 -7.53
N GLU A 98 3.71 7.27 -7.63
CA GLU A 98 5.10 6.98 -7.90
C GLU A 98 5.48 5.97 -6.82
N GLY A 99 5.92 4.79 -7.25
CA GLY A 99 6.14 3.66 -6.36
C GLY A 99 6.93 4.07 -5.11
N LEU A 100 6.41 3.73 -3.93
CA LEU A 100 7.07 4.02 -2.68
C LEU A 100 8.08 2.91 -2.38
N THR A 101 9.36 3.27 -2.25
CA THR A 101 10.40 2.38 -1.73
C THR A 101 10.84 2.90 -0.37
N LEU A 102 10.80 2.04 0.63
CA LEU A 102 11.25 2.32 1.99
C LEU A 102 12.40 1.40 2.34
N ILE A 103 13.43 1.94 2.98
CA ILE A 103 14.46 1.14 3.64
C ILE A 103 14.37 1.38 5.12
N CYS A 104 14.24 0.31 5.88
CA CYS A 104 14.08 0.36 7.31
C CYS A 104 15.20 -0.38 8.02
N TYR A 105 15.75 0.27 9.03
CA TYR A 105 16.79 -0.28 9.89
C TYR A 105 16.27 -0.36 11.32
N GLY A 106 16.65 -1.42 12.02
CA GLY A 106 16.26 -1.59 13.41
C GLY A 106 16.66 -2.93 13.97
N GLU A 107 16.04 -3.23 15.10
CA GLU A 107 16.32 -4.39 15.92
C GLU A 107 15.10 -5.32 15.95
N GLY A 108 15.39 -6.61 16.02
CA GLY A 108 14.40 -7.63 16.17
C GLY A 108 14.76 -8.61 17.27
N ARG A 109 13.75 -9.37 17.67
CA ARG A 109 13.84 -10.38 18.71
C ARG A 109 13.15 -11.64 18.23
N LYS A 110 13.81 -12.78 18.40
CA LYS A 110 13.22 -14.10 18.12
C LYS A 110 13.42 -15.08 19.27
N PRO A 111 12.56 -16.09 19.41
CA PRO A 111 12.83 -17.20 20.31
C PRO A 111 14.11 -17.94 19.90
N SER A 112 14.94 -18.30 20.87
CA SER A 112 16.12 -19.16 20.69
C SER A 112 16.05 -20.34 21.65
N ILE A 113 16.80 -21.40 21.32
CA ILE A 113 16.99 -22.56 22.18
C ILE A 113 18.48 -22.67 22.47
N GLU A 114 18.84 -22.60 23.75
CA GLU A 114 20.22 -22.68 24.21
C GLU A 114 20.43 -23.95 25.02
N SER A 115 21.56 -24.63 24.79
CA SER A 115 22.01 -25.77 25.60
C SER A 115 22.99 -25.27 26.63
N ARG A 116 22.58 -25.22 27.91
CA ARG A 116 23.46 -24.81 29.02
C ARG A 116 23.98 -26.03 29.75
N ASN A 117 25.30 -26.12 29.87
CA ASN A 117 25.97 -27.11 30.70
C ASN A 117 26.27 -26.49 32.07
N GLY A 118 25.72 -27.08 33.12
CA GLY A 118 25.89 -26.60 34.49
C GLY A 118 26.10 -27.74 35.47
N TYR A 119 26.78 -27.44 36.57
CA TYR A 119 26.85 -28.35 37.71
C TYR A 119 25.64 -28.12 38.60
N GLU A 120 24.79 -29.15 38.74
CA GLU A 120 23.68 -29.13 39.67
C GLU A 120 23.99 -30.06 40.84
N TRP A 121 23.65 -29.64 42.06
CA TRP A 121 23.74 -30.50 43.24
C TRP A 121 22.71 -31.62 43.10
N ASN A 122 23.17 -32.87 43.10
CA ASN A 122 22.29 -34.03 43.09
C ASN A 122 22.10 -34.52 44.52
N GLU A 123 20.93 -34.25 45.13
CA GLU A 123 20.63 -34.65 46.50
C GLU A 123 20.75 -36.16 46.74
N ARG A 124 20.41 -36.99 45.75
CA ARG A 124 20.51 -38.47 45.89
C ARG A 124 21.95 -38.97 45.89
N ARG A 125 22.85 -38.30 45.17
CA ARG A 125 24.26 -38.70 45.04
C ARG A 125 25.20 -37.85 45.90
N HIS A 126 24.67 -36.87 46.63
CA HIS A 126 25.40 -35.89 47.44
C HIS A 126 26.65 -35.35 46.74
N ARG A 127 26.53 -35.02 45.45
CA ARG A 127 27.62 -34.45 44.65
C ARG A 127 27.08 -33.56 43.55
N TYR A 128 27.90 -32.58 43.14
CA TYR A 128 27.67 -31.86 41.90
C TYR A 128 27.84 -32.79 40.70
N VAL A 129 26.87 -32.78 39.81
CA VAL A 129 26.90 -33.53 38.55
C VAL A 129 26.71 -32.58 37.40
N LEU A 130 27.47 -32.81 36.32
CA LEU A 130 27.27 -32.08 35.07
C LEU A 130 25.91 -32.46 34.50
N ARG A 131 25.06 -31.47 34.29
CA ARG A 131 23.79 -31.63 33.58
C ARG A 131 23.75 -30.69 32.40
N ASN A 132 23.22 -31.19 31.30
CA ASN A 132 22.86 -30.37 30.16
C ASN A 132 21.37 -30.02 30.28
N ARG A 133 21.04 -28.74 30.23
CA ARG A 133 19.67 -28.24 30.24
C ARG A 133 19.40 -27.48 28.96
N ILE A 134 18.28 -27.80 28.32
CA ILE A 134 17.77 -27.05 27.18
C ILE A 134 16.86 -25.97 27.73
N GLU A 135 17.20 -24.71 27.47
CA GLU A 135 16.43 -23.55 27.91
C GLU A 135 15.91 -22.76 26.71
N SER A 136 14.67 -22.28 26.80
CA SER A 136 14.11 -21.33 25.84
C SER A 136 14.59 -19.93 26.22
N SER A 137 15.26 -19.27 25.28
CA SER A 137 15.80 -17.92 25.43
C SER A 137 15.22 -17.01 24.35
N LYS A 138 15.63 -15.74 24.36
CA LYS A 138 15.32 -14.77 23.31
C LYS A 138 16.64 -14.21 22.78
N GLU A 139 16.76 -14.15 21.47
CA GLU A 139 17.91 -13.60 20.79
C GLU A 139 17.52 -12.28 20.12
N ASP A 140 18.26 -11.22 20.44
CA ASP A 140 18.16 -9.92 19.80
C ASP A 140 19.08 -9.86 18.57
N PHE A 141 18.69 -9.11 17.55
CA PHE A 141 19.47 -8.96 16.31
C PHE A 141 19.17 -7.64 15.62
N ASP A 142 20.13 -7.13 14.85
CA ASP A 142 19.92 -6.00 13.94
C ASP A 142 19.59 -6.50 12.54
N SER A 143 18.75 -5.77 11.81
CA SER A 143 18.39 -6.12 10.45
C SER A 143 17.95 -4.92 9.62
N GLN A 144 18.08 -5.08 8.31
CA GLN A 144 17.49 -4.19 7.31
C GLN A 144 16.27 -4.85 6.67
N VAL A 145 15.25 -4.05 6.40
CA VAL A 145 14.03 -4.42 5.69
C VAL A 145 13.81 -3.42 4.56
N GLN A 146 13.47 -3.90 3.37
CA GLN A 146 13.04 -3.03 2.28
C GLN A 146 11.56 -3.28 2.00
N VAL A 147 10.78 -2.21 1.84
CA VAL A 147 9.36 -2.30 1.49
C VAL A 147 9.15 -1.53 0.20
N GLU A 148 8.55 -2.19 -0.78
CA GLU A 148 8.18 -1.56 -2.04
C GLU A 148 6.67 -1.64 -2.23
N ILE A 149 6.08 -0.50 -2.60
CA ILE A 149 4.66 -0.38 -2.90
C ILE A 149 4.51 0.25 -4.27
N ARG A 150 3.88 -0.47 -5.20
CA ARG A 150 3.59 -0.01 -6.57
C ARG A 150 2.19 -0.44 -6.95
N ASP A 151 1.40 0.48 -7.51
CA ASP A 151 0.05 0.17 -8.00
C ASP A 151 -0.79 -0.63 -6.98
N MET A 152 -0.65 -0.25 -5.71
CA MET A 152 -1.27 -0.87 -4.53
C MET A 152 -0.95 -2.36 -4.30
N GLN A 153 0.11 -2.86 -4.90
CA GLN A 153 0.76 -4.10 -4.54
C GLN A 153 2.00 -3.79 -3.72
N GLY A 154 2.22 -4.58 -2.68
CA GLY A 154 3.35 -4.40 -1.78
C GLY A 154 4.23 -5.64 -1.80
N ARG A 155 5.53 -5.44 -1.64
CA ARG A 155 6.46 -6.52 -1.32
C ARG A 155 7.46 -6.05 -0.28
N ILE A 156 7.91 -7.00 0.52
CA ILE A 156 8.86 -6.78 1.60
C ILE A 156 10.06 -7.71 1.40
N HIS A 157 11.25 -7.13 1.40
CA HIS A 157 12.50 -7.86 1.43
C HIS A 157 12.98 -7.97 2.86
N LEU A 158 13.19 -9.20 3.31
CA LEU A 158 13.76 -9.48 4.63
C LEU A 158 15.21 -9.94 4.44
N THR A 159 16.06 -9.62 5.41
CA THR A 159 17.45 -10.05 5.41
C THR A 159 17.81 -10.76 6.71
N GLY A 160 18.89 -11.55 6.66
CA GLY A 160 19.50 -12.13 7.85
C GLY A 160 18.53 -12.87 8.76
N LYS A 161 18.53 -12.50 10.05
CA LYS A 161 17.83 -13.22 11.12
C LYS A 161 16.31 -12.98 11.16
N LEU A 162 15.76 -12.11 10.30
CA LEU A 162 14.30 -11.97 10.12
C LEU A 162 13.69 -13.11 9.30
N ILE A 163 14.50 -13.81 8.51
CA ILE A 163 14.03 -14.93 7.71
C ILE A 163 13.99 -16.18 8.62
N ALA A 164 12.77 -16.68 8.87
CA ALA A 164 12.62 -17.90 9.66
C ALA A 164 13.33 -19.08 8.97
N PRO A 165 14.03 -19.98 9.70
CA PRO A 165 14.71 -21.11 9.09
C PRO A 165 13.79 -22.02 8.26
N ILE A 166 12.55 -22.19 8.72
CA ILE A 166 11.49 -22.89 7.99
C ILE A 166 10.54 -21.83 7.42
N ASN A 167 10.78 -21.47 6.17
CA ASN A 167 9.97 -20.53 5.41
C ASN A 167 9.55 -21.16 4.09
N SER A 168 8.44 -20.68 3.52
CA SER A 168 7.93 -21.13 2.23
C SER A 168 8.55 -20.39 1.04
N GLY A 169 9.74 -19.81 1.22
CA GLY A 169 10.52 -19.19 0.14
C GLY A 169 9.89 -17.91 -0.38
N GLY A 170 10.26 -16.78 0.21
CA GLY A 170 10.20 -15.53 -0.55
C GLY A 170 11.10 -15.65 -1.78
N SER A 171 10.66 -15.18 -2.95
CA SER A 171 11.47 -15.25 -4.17
C SER A 171 12.63 -14.26 -4.04
N ASN A 172 13.87 -14.76 -3.94
CA ASN A 172 15.07 -13.93 -3.72
C ASN A 172 14.96 -13.02 -2.49
N GLY A 173 14.41 -13.53 -1.39
CA GLY A 173 14.23 -12.75 -0.15
C GLY A 173 13.05 -11.78 -0.19
N TRP A 174 12.21 -11.80 -1.22
CA TRP A 174 11.00 -10.99 -1.32
C TRP A 174 9.74 -11.78 -0.99
N TRP A 175 8.89 -11.19 -0.14
CA TRP A 175 7.54 -11.66 0.15
C TRP A 175 6.51 -10.64 -0.30
N THR A 176 5.41 -11.11 -0.89
CA THR A 176 4.27 -10.25 -1.19
C THR A 176 3.56 -9.83 0.09
N LEU A 177 3.11 -8.58 0.13
CA LEU A 177 2.25 -8.05 1.17
C LEU A 177 0.78 -8.26 0.78
N ASP A 178 0.16 -9.22 1.45
CA ASP A 178 -1.28 -9.45 1.46
C ASP A 178 -1.98 -8.42 2.35
N ASP A 179 -3.30 -8.24 2.15
CA ASP A 179 -4.13 -7.31 2.92
C ASP A 179 -3.55 -5.88 3.01
N LEU A 180 -2.84 -5.46 1.95
CA LEU A 180 -2.17 -4.17 1.93
C LEU A 180 -3.20 -3.03 2.01
N LYS A 181 -3.01 -2.15 3.00
CA LYS A 181 -3.74 -0.89 3.13
C LYS A 181 -2.74 0.24 3.22
N VAL A 182 -2.89 1.23 2.35
CA VAL A 182 -2.06 2.43 2.31
C VAL A 182 -2.97 3.62 2.59
N THR A 183 -2.70 4.30 3.69
CA THR A 183 -3.40 5.53 4.12
C THR A 183 -2.39 6.66 4.25
N PRO A 184 -2.80 7.93 4.36
CA PRO A 184 -1.87 9.04 4.58
C PRO A 184 -1.01 8.87 5.83
N GLU A 185 -1.54 8.26 6.89
CA GLU A 185 -0.87 8.11 8.19
C GLU A 185 -0.14 6.77 8.31
N ARG A 186 -0.59 5.72 7.61
CA ARG A 186 -0.15 4.36 7.88
C ARG A 186 -0.15 3.46 6.66
N ILE A 187 0.84 2.58 6.59
CA ILE A 187 0.87 1.42 5.70
C ILE A 187 0.73 0.17 6.57
N THR A 188 -0.18 -0.73 6.21
CA THR A 188 -0.29 -2.05 6.86
C THR A 188 -0.36 -3.15 5.84
N GLY A 189 0.22 -4.31 6.14
CA GLY A 189 0.06 -5.51 5.33
C GLY A 189 0.43 -6.75 6.14
N ARG A 190 0.34 -7.91 5.50
CA ARG A 190 0.79 -9.19 6.03
C ARG A 190 1.65 -9.88 5.00
N TYR A 191 2.65 -10.63 5.41
CA TYR A 191 3.34 -11.52 4.48
C TYR A 191 3.33 -12.94 5.03
N ARG A 192 3.38 -13.91 4.13
CA ARG A 192 3.34 -15.33 4.49
C ARG A 192 4.76 -15.88 4.60
N MET A 193 5.28 -15.96 5.82
CA MET A 193 6.55 -16.62 6.07
C MET A 193 6.42 -18.13 5.85
N ASN A 194 5.34 -18.74 6.35
CA ASN A 194 4.94 -20.12 6.07
C ASN A 194 3.43 -20.32 6.32
N GLY A 195 2.94 -21.56 6.34
CA GLY A 195 1.52 -21.86 6.55
C GLY A 195 0.93 -21.31 7.86
N LEU A 196 1.73 -21.31 8.93
CA LEU A 196 1.35 -20.92 10.29
C LEU A 196 1.81 -19.49 10.65
N ASN A 197 3.00 -19.09 10.18
CA ASN A 197 3.61 -17.79 10.45
C ASN A 197 3.23 -16.79 9.35
N LYS A 198 2.36 -15.85 9.69
CA LYS A 198 1.91 -14.75 8.81
C LYS A 198 2.11 -13.40 9.50
N PRO A 199 3.36 -12.89 9.58
CA PRO A 199 3.63 -11.66 10.31
C PRO A 199 2.88 -10.47 9.73
N ARG A 200 2.47 -9.56 10.61
CA ARG A 200 1.86 -8.29 10.25
C ARG A 200 2.93 -7.20 10.20
N VAL A 201 2.92 -6.41 9.14
CA VAL A 201 3.76 -5.22 8.98
C VAL A 201 2.89 -3.99 9.20
N THR A 202 3.38 -3.04 9.98
CA THR A 202 2.76 -1.73 10.17
C THR A 202 3.85 -0.66 10.10
N ILE A 203 3.63 0.37 9.27
CA ILE A 203 4.54 1.50 9.11
C ILE A 203 3.75 2.76 9.37
N ASP A 204 4.18 3.55 10.35
CA ASP A 204 3.68 4.90 10.57
C ASP A 204 4.39 5.85 9.60
N ARG A 205 3.63 6.47 8.72
CA ARG A 205 4.17 7.36 7.68
C ARG A 205 4.54 8.74 8.22
N ARG A 206 4.04 9.12 9.40
CA ARG A 206 4.34 10.41 10.03
C ARG A 206 5.65 10.37 10.78
N SER A 207 5.90 9.28 11.49
CA SER A 207 7.11 9.08 12.30
C SER A 207 8.19 8.23 11.62
N GLY A 208 7.87 7.58 10.50
CA GLY A 208 8.76 6.62 9.83
C GLY A 208 8.93 5.31 10.58
N GLN A 209 8.19 5.06 11.67
CA GLN A 209 8.38 3.87 12.50
C GLN A 209 7.78 2.63 11.83
N ILE A 210 8.52 1.52 11.84
CA ILE A 210 8.06 0.21 11.39
C ILE A 210 7.96 -0.79 12.54
N ALA A 211 6.92 -1.60 12.48
CA ALA A 211 6.74 -2.77 13.32
C ALA A 211 6.43 -3.99 12.45
N ILE A 212 7.17 -5.08 12.68
CA ILE A 212 6.81 -6.41 12.20
C ILE A 212 6.46 -7.27 13.41
N ASP A 213 5.26 -7.84 13.39
CA ASP A 213 4.72 -8.66 14.47
C ASP A 213 4.37 -10.05 13.95
N GLY A 214 5.19 -11.03 14.32
CA GLY A 214 4.97 -12.45 14.12
C GLY A 214 5.60 -13.26 15.25
N ILE A 215 6.12 -14.44 14.92
CA ILE A 215 6.99 -15.20 15.84
C ILE A 215 8.26 -14.38 16.12
N GLU A 216 8.86 -13.88 15.06
CA GLU A 216 9.88 -12.85 15.08
C GLU A 216 9.22 -11.48 15.24
N ARG A 217 9.80 -10.61 16.07
CA ARG A 217 9.41 -9.21 16.18
C ARG A 217 10.52 -8.34 15.65
N PHE A 218 10.14 -7.24 15.00
CA PHE A 218 11.07 -6.21 14.54
C PHE A 218 10.49 -4.83 14.83
N ARG A 219 11.34 -3.90 15.23
CA ARG A 219 11.05 -2.49 15.42
C ARG A 219 12.18 -1.68 14.82
N GLY A 220 11.85 -0.59 14.15
CA GLY A 220 12.85 0.24 13.51
C GLY A 220 12.28 1.51 12.90
N THR A 221 13.13 2.20 12.16
CA THR A 221 12.79 3.43 11.45
C THR A 221 13.05 3.23 9.96
N CYS A 222 12.14 3.75 9.14
CA CYS A 222 12.19 3.73 7.70
C CYS A 222 12.53 5.10 7.13
N ASP A 223 13.43 5.10 6.16
CA ASP A 223 13.67 6.23 5.29
C ASP A 223 12.93 6.01 3.97
N SER A 224 12.18 7.02 3.52
CA SER A 224 11.62 7.03 2.18
C SER A 224 12.76 7.23 1.18
N GLY A 225 13.11 6.13 0.52
CA GLY A 225 14.05 6.14 -0.56
C GLY A 225 13.37 6.63 -1.84
N ASP A 226 13.40 7.94 -2.09
CA ASP A 226 13.10 8.44 -3.42
C ASP A 226 14.29 8.11 -4.35
N TRP A 227 14.34 6.87 -4.80
CA TRP A 227 15.43 6.36 -5.64
C TRP A 227 15.12 6.47 -7.13
N GLY A 228 13.95 7.00 -7.47
CA GLY A 228 13.52 7.34 -8.82
C GLY A 228 13.64 8.84 -9.13
N SER A 229 13.58 9.71 -8.11
CA SER A 229 13.68 11.16 -8.26
C SER A 229 14.83 11.71 -7.44
N SER A 230 15.91 12.03 -8.14
CA SER A 230 16.81 13.10 -7.70
C SER A 230 15.97 14.38 -7.54
N ARG A 231 15.55 14.69 -6.31
CA ARG A 231 15.48 16.06 -5.72
C ARG A 231 14.92 16.06 -4.29
N ASN A 232 15.85 15.92 -3.35
CA ASN A 232 16.00 16.62 -2.08
C ASN A 232 14.76 17.12 -1.28
N ARG A 233 14.77 16.66 -0.02
CA ARG A 233 14.40 17.29 1.26
C ARG A 233 12.91 17.43 1.62
N PHE A 234 12.64 16.84 2.78
CA PHE A 234 11.52 17.00 3.69
C PHE A 234 10.89 18.40 3.70
#